data_AF-A0A3A1NL21-F1
#
_entry.id   AF-A0A3A1NL21-F1
#
_cell.length_a   1.000
_cell.length_b   1.000
_cell.length_c   1.000
_cell.angle_alpha   90.00
_cell.angle_beta   90.00
_cell.angle_gamma   90.00
#
_symmetry.space_group_name_H-M   'P 1'
#
loop_
_entity.id
_entity.type
_entity.pdbx_description
1 polymer ?
#
loop_
_entity_poly.entity_id
_entity_poly.type
_entity_poly.pdbx_seq_one_letter_code
_entity_poly.pdbx_strand_id
1 'polypeptide(L)'
;MNGQFFKKLKQQAEEKIIKKADKKVGDILDGKQDSANGTNTQTEAITLPEAQKTEQKATQQNTAIAYNEDDYLVYKSPNQAFKDIVVQKFKGLPRFGAIDSYMMQDNPKKVDLSKEAGEKRNLTGTGYAGFAHLVRIHSLKEHFKVMDRTALTQQTKGKIIEEEAKSSLAQKVLKEFAFDMGTDALKKEYFMNDWSGTGKSALVREWGGHQADDFTENERYVSFVEKYLDIILKWSKSFFSDGTEDFQLVHAIKFQGQYDFDKGGFWIRLPIKRPPLGVSSVEYFGEFLPNTPYGQQFYNKTEQVDYINGDVLFKMSPDKAESLINDKTVLLQMTMKVRSVFKGFDIANPFVYSANYTYHFLDPILELFSDAQLTKKIGEVDLNKLVYKEPN
;
A
#
# COMPACT_ATOMS: atom_id res chain seq x y z
N MET A 1 32.63 4.63 42.76
CA MET A 1 31.87 3.60 43.51
C MET A 1 30.64 3.06 42.73
N ASN A 2 30.67 2.97 41.39
CA ASN A 2 29.49 2.56 40.58
C ASN A 2 29.59 1.15 39.95
N GLY A 3 30.76 0.53 39.86
CA GLY A 3 30.93 -0.77 39.17
C GLY A 3 30.32 -1.99 39.89
N GLN A 4 30.19 -1.95 41.21
CA GLN A 4 29.58 -3.05 41.99
C GLN A 4 28.05 -3.07 41.88
N PHE A 5 27.41 -1.91 41.71
CA PHE A 5 25.96 -1.83 41.55
C PHE A 5 25.51 -2.46 40.23
N PHE A 6 26.20 -2.14 39.12
CA PHE A 6 25.89 -2.71 37.79
C PHE A 6 26.15 -4.22 37.69
N LYS A 7 27.18 -4.75 38.37
CA LYS A 7 27.39 -6.20 38.46
C LYS A 7 26.24 -6.91 39.17
N LYS A 8 25.73 -6.31 40.25
CA LYS A 8 24.62 -6.87 41.03
C LYS A 8 23.30 -6.86 40.25
N LEU A 9 23.06 -5.82 39.45
CA LEU A 9 21.88 -5.71 38.59
C LEU A 9 21.90 -6.73 37.44
N LYS A 10 23.07 -6.95 36.82
CA LYS A 10 23.25 -7.97 35.77
C LYS A 10 23.00 -9.39 36.30
N GLN A 11 23.55 -9.74 37.46
CA GLN A 11 23.31 -11.03 38.09
C GLN A 11 21.84 -11.26 38.44
N GLN A 12 21.14 -10.23 38.96
CA GLN A 12 19.71 -10.34 39.26
C GLN A 12 18.83 -10.54 38.02
N ALA A 13 19.22 -9.99 36.87
CA ALA A 13 18.52 -10.19 35.61
C ALA A 13 18.74 -11.62 35.06
N GLU A 14 19.98 -12.12 35.11
CA GLU A 14 20.33 -13.48 34.67
C GLU A 14 19.61 -14.55 35.53
N GLU A 15 19.58 -14.40 36.86
CA GLU A 15 18.85 -15.32 37.75
C GLU A 15 17.33 -15.34 37.50
N LYS A 16 16.73 -14.19 37.15
CA LYS A 16 15.29 -14.11 36.82
C LYS A 16 14.96 -14.79 35.51
N ILE A 17 15.87 -14.78 34.55
CA ILE A 17 15.70 -15.45 33.25
C ILE A 17 15.81 -16.97 33.42
N ILE A 18 16.80 -17.44 34.18
CA ILE A 18 16.99 -18.87 34.48
C ILE A 18 15.77 -19.42 35.24
N LYS A 19 15.29 -18.73 36.28
CA LYS A 19 14.07 -19.13 37.01
C LYS A 19 12.81 -19.16 36.14
N LYS A 20 12.71 -18.31 35.11
CA LYS A 20 11.58 -18.33 34.15
C LYS A 20 11.72 -19.47 33.13
N ALA A 21 12.93 -19.85 32.75
CA ALA A 21 13.19 -20.97 31.87
C ALA A 21 12.89 -22.30 32.57
N ASP A 22 13.36 -22.47 33.81
CA ASP A 22 13.12 -23.69 34.60
C ASP A 22 11.64 -23.90 34.91
N LYS A 23 10.89 -22.80 35.17
CA LYS A 23 9.45 -22.88 35.40
C LYS A 23 8.68 -23.30 34.13
N LYS A 24 9.11 -22.85 32.95
CA LYS A 24 8.51 -23.24 31.67
C LYS A 24 8.82 -24.69 31.27
N VAL A 25 9.96 -25.22 31.68
CA VAL A 25 10.32 -26.63 31.44
C VAL A 25 9.54 -27.54 32.41
N GLY A 26 9.34 -27.13 33.67
CA GLY A 26 8.48 -27.83 34.62
C GLY A 26 7.02 -27.93 34.16
N ASP A 27 6.44 -26.81 33.70
CA ASP A 27 5.03 -26.77 33.26
C ASP A 27 4.76 -27.61 31.98
N ILE A 28 5.79 -27.95 31.19
CA ILE A 28 5.67 -28.81 30.00
C ILE A 28 5.84 -30.30 30.36
N LEU A 29 6.57 -30.61 31.44
CA LEU A 29 6.82 -31.98 31.88
C LEU A 29 5.70 -32.53 32.78
N ASP A 30 4.98 -31.66 33.50
CA ASP A 30 3.88 -32.05 34.40
C ASP A 30 2.51 -32.07 33.71
N GLY A 31 2.40 -32.84 32.63
CA GLY A 31 1.25 -32.97 31.73
C GLY A 31 -0.14 -32.83 32.38
N LYS A 32 -0.70 -31.61 32.28
CA LYS A 32 -2.13 -31.34 32.49
C LYS A 32 -2.79 -31.02 31.16
N GLN A 33 -3.31 -32.06 30.50
CA GLN A 33 -4.36 -31.94 29.49
C GLN A 33 -5.70 -32.28 30.15
N ASP A 34 -6.52 -31.27 30.41
CA ASP A 34 -7.94 -31.50 30.73
C ASP A 34 -8.77 -31.52 29.45
N SER A 35 -9.45 -32.65 29.30
CA SER A 35 -10.44 -33.00 28.29
C SER A 35 -11.83 -32.91 28.94
N ALA A 36 -12.87 -32.46 28.22
CA ALA A 36 -14.23 -33.06 28.24
C ALA A 36 -15.32 -32.20 27.55
N ASN A 37 -16.05 -32.88 26.63
CA ASN A 37 -17.52 -32.97 26.42
C ASN A 37 -18.40 -31.69 26.47
N GLY A 38 -19.40 -31.43 25.60
CA GLY A 38 -20.17 -32.24 24.65
C GLY A 38 -21.66 -32.19 25.00
N THR A 39 -22.56 -31.68 24.12
CA THR A 39 -23.99 -32.09 24.02
C THR A 39 -24.72 -31.54 22.79
N ASN A 40 -25.56 -32.38 22.18
CA ASN A 40 -26.52 -32.13 21.08
C ASN A 40 -27.91 -31.70 21.61
N THR A 41 -28.67 -30.89 20.85
CA THR A 41 -30.14 -31.07 20.68
C THR A 41 -30.65 -30.47 19.36
N GLN A 42 -31.71 -31.09 18.82
CA GLN A 42 -32.38 -30.95 17.53
C GLN A 42 -33.42 -29.81 17.42
N THR A 43 -33.62 -29.38 16.16
CA THR A 43 -34.83 -28.99 15.41
C THR A 43 -36.03 -28.33 16.12
N GLU A 44 -36.47 -27.18 15.59
CA GLU A 44 -37.91 -26.95 15.30
C GLU A 44 -38.09 -25.84 14.24
N ALA A 45 -38.92 -26.15 13.24
CA ALA A 45 -39.34 -25.27 12.17
C ALA A 45 -40.67 -24.61 12.57
N ILE A 46 -40.80 -23.30 12.34
CA ILE A 46 -42.07 -22.58 12.42
C ILE A 46 -42.23 -21.78 11.12
N THR A 47 -43.36 -22.01 10.46
CA THR A 47 -43.77 -21.36 9.20
C THR A 47 -44.88 -20.34 9.48
N LEU A 48 -44.95 -19.34 8.58
CA LEU A 48 -46.05 -18.41 8.21
C LEU A 48 -46.01 -17.01 8.86
N PRO A 49 -46.52 -15.93 8.19
CA PRO A 49 -47.14 -15.82 6.86
C PRO A 49 -46.56 -14.74 5.92
N GLU A 50 -46.98 -14.76 4.65
CA GLU A 50 -46.75 -13.74 3.61
C GLU A 50 -47.19 -12.33 4.04
N ALA A 51 -46.32 -11.34 3.81
CA ALA A 51 -46.68 -9.93 3.79
C ALA A 51 -46.12 -9.25 2.53
N GLN A 52 -47.08 -8.82 1.70
CA GLN A 52 -47.06 -7.92 0.57
C GLN A 52 -45.76 -7.12 0.30
N LYS A 53 -45.23 -7.31 -0.91
CA LYS A 53 -44.27 -6.41 -1.55
C LYS A 53 -44.96 -5.08 -1.89
N THR A 54 -44.50 -4.01 -1.27
CA THR A 54 -44.66 -2.66 -1.81
C THR A 54 -43.29 -2.22 -2.31
N GLU A 55 -43.15 -2.12 -3.62
CA GLU A 55 -41.96 -1.60 -4.29
C GLU A 55 -41.76 -0.13 -3.89
N GLN A 56 -40.71 0.16 -3.11
CA GLN A 56 -40.15 1.49 -3.03
C GLN A 56 -38.91 1.56 -3.92
N LYS A 57 -39.06 2.24 -5.06
CA LYS A 57 -37.95 2.74 -5.88
C LYS A 57 -37.08 3.65 -5.00
N ALA A 58 -36.00 3.11 -4.46
CA ALA A 58 -34.92 3.91 -3.91
C ALA A 58 -34.09 4.44 -5.08
N THR A 59 -34.36 5.67 -5.50
CA THR A 59 -33.45 6.47 -6.30
C THR A 59 -32.21 6.73 -5.44
N GLN A 60 -31.16 5.92 -5.60
CA GLN A 60 -29.87 6.15 -4.96
C GLN A 60 -29.23 7.40 -5.59
N GLN A 61 -29.55 8.56 -5.03
CA GLN A 61 -28.71 9.73 -5.17
C GLN A 61 -27.36 9.42 -4.52
N ASN A 62 -26.29 9.52 -5.32
CA ASN A 62 -24.90 9.48 -4.87
C ASN A 62 -24.74 10.44 -3.69
N THR A 63 -24.78 9.90 -2.48
CA THR A 63 -24.45 10.64 -1.27
C THR A 63 -22.94 10.85 -1.33
N ALA A 64 -22.51 12.11 -1.45
CA ALA A 64 -21.10 12.45 -1.32
C ALA A 64 -20.61 11.86 0.00
N ILE A 65 -19.69 10.88 -0.07
CA ILE A 65 -19.09 10.29 1.12
C ILE A 65 -18.36 11.44 1.82
N ALA A 66 -18.79 11.78 3.03
CA ALA A 66 -18.11 12.75 3.87
C ALA A 66 -16.79 12.12 4.32
N TYR A 67 -15.68 12.61 3.79
CA TYR A 67 -14.34 12.16 4.18
C TYR A 67 -13.92 12.91 5.44
N ASN A 68 -13.29 12.22 6.40
CA ASN A 68 -12.50 12.93 7.39
C ASN A 68 -11.29 13.52 6.66
N GLU A 69 -11.31 14.83 6.42
CA GLU A 69 -10.25 15.51 5.66
C GLU A 69 -8.90 15.40 6.32
N ASP A 70 -8.80 15.08 7.62
CA ASP A 70 -7.52 14.93 8.31
C ASP A 70 -6.77 13.64 7.96
N ASP A 71 -7.51 12.56 7.63
CA ASP A 71 -6.93 11.22 7.44
C ASP A 71 -6.50 10.94 5.98
N TYR A 72 -7.11 11.66 5.03
CA TYR A 72 -7.00 11.34 3.61
C TYR A 72 -6.57 12.52 2.75
N LEU A 73 -5.91 12.18 1.65
CA LEU A 73 -5.77 13.04 0.48
C LEU A 73 -6.75 12.57 -0.59
N VAL A 74 -7.58 13.49 -1.07
CA VAL A 74 -8.66 13.20 -2.02
C VAL A 74 -8.39 13.91 -3.34
N TYR A 75 -8.15 13.14 -4.39
CA TYR A 75 -8.10 13.66 -5.76
C TYR A 75 -9.48 13.51 -6.39
N LYS A 76 -10.19 14.64 -6.50
CA LYS A 76 -11.56 14.67 -7.02
C LYS A 76 -11.62 14.26 -8.47
N SER A 77 -12.58 13.39 -8.79
CA SER A 77 -12.86 13.04 -10.18
C SER A 77 -13.40 14.26 -10.93
N PRO A 78 -12.90 14.55 -12.14
CA PRO A 78 -13.46 15.61 -12.98
C PRO A 78 -14.80 15.23 -13.62
N ASN A 79 -15.27 13.98 -13.46
CA ASN A 79 -16.52 13.50 -14.04
C ASN A 79 -17.22 12.48 -13.13
N GLN A 80 -18.54 12.60 -13.00
CA GLN A 80 -19.36 11.76 -12.12
C GLN A 80 -19.36 10.26 -12.48
N ALA A 81 -18.91 9.91 -13.69
CA ALA A 81 -18.81 8.52 -14.10
C ALA A 81 -17.68 7.77 -13.39
N PHE A 82 -16.72 8.47 -12.78
CA PHE A 82 -15.59 7.89 -12.03
C PHE A 82 -15.64 8.24 -10.55
N LYS A 83 -15.13 7.34 -9.72
CA LYS A 83 -14.96 7.52 -8.27
C LYS A 83 -13.80 8.48 -8.00
N ASP A 84 -13.89 9.22 -6.89
CA ASP A 84 -12.75 9.97 -6.35
C ASP A 84 -11.60 9.02 -5.99
N ILE A 85 -10.36 9.50 -6.09
CA ILE A 85 -9.18 8.77 -5.61
C ILE A 85 -8.88 9.22 -4.20
N VAL A 86 -8.90 8.27 -3.25
CA VAL A 86 -8.69 8.54 -1.82
C VAL A 86 -7.50 7.73 -1.33
N VAL A 87 -6.41 8.42 -0.99
CA VAL A 87 -5.21 7.79 -0.42
C VAL A 87 -4.99 8.30 1.00
N GLN A 88 -4.33 7.51 1.86
CA GLN A 88 -3.96 8.00 3.18
C GLN A 88 -2.94 9.13 3.04
N LYS A 89 -2.95 10.07 3.98
CA LYS A 89 -1.93 11.12 4.04
C LYS A 89 -1.21 11.14 5.37
N PHE A 90 -0.03 11.72 5.37
CA PHE A 90 0.69 12.08 6.58
C PHE A 90 1.43 13.39 6.31
N LYS A 91 1.31 14.35 7.23
CA LYS A 91 1.89 15.70 7.09
C LYS A 91 1.56 16.37 5.74
N GLY A 92 0.33 16.18 5.28
CA GLY A 92 -0.16 16.77 4.02
C GLY A 92 0.31 16.09 2.73
N LEU A 93 1.13 15.04 2.82
CA LEU A 93 1.63 14.29 1.66
C LEU A 93 0.95 12.92 1.53
N PRO A 94 0.80 12.38 0.31
CA PRO A 94 0.32 11.02 0.12
C PRO A 94 1.24 10.02 0.82
N ARG A 95 0.64 9.14 1.63
CA ARG A 95 1.33 8.08 2.37
C ARG A 95 1.43 6.83 1.51
N PHE A 96 2.65 6.35 1.29
CA PHE A 96 2.92 5.10 0.55
C PHE A 96 3.87 4.17 1.32
N GLY A 97 4.00 2.93 0.85
CA GLY A 97 4.73 1.86 1.52
C GLY A 97 3.82 1.15 2.53
N ALA A 98 4.19 1.17 3.81
CA ALA A 98 3.35 0.63 4.87
C ALA A 98 2.20 1.61 5.20
N ILE A 99 1.00 1.26 4.75
CA ILE A 99 -0.25 1.99 5.01
C ILE A 99 -0.93 1.49 6.28
N ASP A 100 -1.83 2.27 6.87
CA ASP A 100 -2.70 1.78 7.92
C ASP A 100 -3.72 0.81 7.30
N SER A 101 -3.57 -0.48 7.62
CA SER A 101 -4.49 -1.52 7.14
C SER A 101 -5.74 -1.63 8.03
N TYR A 102 -5.92 -0.72 8.99
CA TYR A 102 -6.98 -0.73 9.99
C TYR A 102 -6.99 -2.08 10.72
N MET A 103 -5.85 -2.36 11.35
CA MET A 103 -5.65 -3.55 12.19
C MET A 103 -6.26 -3.31 13.58
N MET A 104 -6.54 -4.37 14.33
CA MET A 104 -7.06 -4.26 15.69
C MET A 104 -6.06 -3.53 16.59
N GLN A 105 -6.55 -2.60 17.41
CA GLN A 105 -5.70 -1.75 18.24
C GLN A 105 -4.98 -2.53 19.36
N ASP A 106 -5.65 -3.53 19.93
CA ASP A 106 -5.13 -4.43 20.96
C ASP A 106 -4.27 -5.58 20.38
N ASN A 107 -4.40 -5.85 19.08
CA ASN A 107 -3.62 -6.85 18.38
C ASN A 107 -3.34 -6.43 16.93
N PRO A 108 -2.27 -5.66 16.68
CA PRO A 108 -1.95 -5.12 15.35
C PRO A 108 -1.59 -6.19 14.31
N LYS A 109 -1.56 -7.48 14.70
CA LYS A 109 -1.37 -8.62 13.79
C LYS A 109 -2.68 -9.16 13.23
N LYS A 110 -3.84 -8.68 13.71
CA LYS A 110 -5.16 -9.09 13.24
C LYS A 110 -5.87 -7.93 12.57
N VAL A 111 -6.53 -8.22 11.45
CA VAL A 111 -7.35 -7.25 10.72
C VAL A 111 -8.59 -6.94 11.54
N ASP A 112 -8.96 -5.66 11.66
CA ASP A 112 -10.27 -5.30 12.21
C ASP A 112 -11.37 -5.67 11.20
N LEU A 113 -12.24 -6.60 11.58
CA LEU A 113 -13.34 -7.09 10.75
C LEU A 113 -14.61 -6.24 10.88
N SER A 114 -14.55 -5.12 11.60
CA SER A 114 -15.64 -4.15 11.64
C SER A 114 -16.01 -3.64 10.24
N LYS A 115 -17.29 -3.34 10.04
CA LYS A 115 -17.79 -2.80 8.77
C LYS A 115 -17.06 -1.51 8.39
N GLU A 116 -16.84 -0.62 9.36
CA GLU A 116 -16.13 0.64 9.17
C GLU A 116 -14.69 0.43 8.69
N ALA A 117 -13.93 -0.47 9.34
CA ALA A 117 -12.57 -0.78 8.91
C ALA A 117 -12.54 -1.43 7.51
N GLY A 118 -13.54 -2.26 7.19
CA GLY A 118 -13.74 -2.82 5.86
C GLY A 118 -13.98 -1.76 4.79
N GLU A 119 -14.86 -0.79 5.06
CA GLU A 119 -15.14 0.33 4.16
C GLU A 119 -13.91 1.20 3.94
N LYS A 120 -13.17 1.54 5.00
CA LYS A 120 -11.92 2.31 4.91
C LYS A 120 -10.85 1.58 4.10
N ARG A 121 -10.65 0.27 4.31
CA ARG A 121 -9.72 -0.56 3.50
C ARG A 121 -10.11 -0.60 2.03
N ASN A 122 -11.39 -0.78 1.73
CA ASN A 122 -11.87 -0.84 0.34
C ASN A 122 -11.70 0.52 -0.36
N LEU A 123 -11.99 1.61 0.37
CA LEU A 123 -11.84 2.97 -0.10
C LEU A 123 -10.38 3.28 -0.46
N THR A 124 -9.45 3.08 0.48
CA THR A 124 -8.03 3.37 0.24
C THR A 124 -7.41 2.39 -0.75
N GLY A 125 -7.78 1.10 -0.71
CA GLY A 125 -7.33 0.11 -1.67
C GLY A 125 -7.69 0.47 -3.12
N THR A 126 -8.94 0.89 -3.34
CA THR A 126 -9.37 1.40 -4.65
C THR A 126 -8.64 2.70 -5.02
N GLY A 127 -8.45 3.61 -4.05
CA GLY A 127 -7.72 4.85 -4.26
C GLY A 127 -6.25 4.63 -4.67
N TYR A 128 -5.51 3.74 -4.02
CA TYR A 128 -4.13 3.42 -4.42
C TYR A 128 -4.06 2.82 -5.83
N ALA A 129 -5.01 1.96 -6.21
CA ALA A 129 -5.10 1.46 -7.58
C ALA A 129 -5.40 2.58 -8.59
N GLY A 130 -6.35 3.46 -8.28
CA GLY A 130 -6.70 4.61 -9.12
C GLY A 130 -5.56 5.60 -9.30
N PHE A 131 -4.85 5.92 -8.21
CA PHE A 131 -3.63 6.72 -8.25
C PHE A 131 -2.62 6.09 -9.20
N ALA A 132 -2.39 4.77 -9.07
CA ALA A 132 -1.42 4.08 -9.88
C ALA A 132 -1.78 4.06 -11.37
N HIS A 133 -3.06 3.87 -11.69
CA HIS A 133 -3.55 3.92 -13.07
C HIS A 133 -3.33 5.29 -13.71
N LEU A 134 -3.67 6.38 -13.02
CA LEU A 134 -3.50 7.72 -13.57
C LEU A 134 -2.03 8.09 -13.76
N VAL A 135 -1.15 7.70 -12.84
CA VAL A 135 0.30 7.89 -13.05
C VAL A 135 0.78 7.07 -14.25
N ARG A 136 0.32 5.81 -14.39
CA ARG A 136 0.66 4.98 -15.56
C ARG A 136 0.16 5.60 -16.87
N ILE A 137 -1.06 6.14 -16.89
CA ILE A 137 -1.62 6.86 -18.04
C ILE A 137 -0.76 8.09 -18.37
N HIS A 138 -0.33 8.84 -17.34
CA HIS A 138 0.56 9.99 -17.53
C HIS A 138 1.90 9.58 -18.15
N SER A 139 2.56 8.57 -17.60
CA SER A 139 3.85 8.06 -18.10
C SER A 139 3.74 7.54 -19.54
N LEU A 140 2.59 6.95 -19.91
CA LEU A 140 2.30 6.44 -21.24
C LEU A 140 1.74 7.50 -22.22
N LYS A 141 1.88 8.80 -21.93
CA LYS A 141 1.34 9.89 -22.79
C LYS A 141 1.66 9.74 -24.29
N GLU A 142 2.85 9.27 -24.64
CA GLU A 142 3.24 9.06 -26.05
C GLU A 142 2.52 7.84 -26.67
N HIS A 143 2.15 6.84 -25.88
CA HIS A 143 1.35 5.70 -26.35
C HIS A 143 -0.10 6.13 -26.61
N PHE A 144 -0.66 6.95 -25.70
CA PHE A 144 -2.01 7.51 -25.87
C PHE A 144 -2.14 8.48 -27.06
N LYS A 145 -1.03 9.03 -27.57
CA LYS A 145 -1.04 9.83 -28.81
C LYS A 145 -1.27 8.99 -30.06
N VAL A 146 -0.70 7.78 -30.10
CA VAL A 146 -0.81 6.85 -31.24
C VAL A 146 -1.87 5.78 -31.03
N MET A 147 -2.61 5.85 -29.92
CA MET A 147 -3.70 4.94 -29.64
C MET A 147 -4.79 5.07 -30.71
N ASP A 148 -5.13 3.97 -31.37
CA ASP A 148 -6.29 3.90 -32.26
C ASP A 148 -7.55 4.16 -31.44
N ARG A 149 -8.27 5.24 -31.76
CA ARG A 149 -9.48 5.66 -31.07
C ARG A 149 -10.76 5.12 -31.69
N THR A 150 -10.65 4.53 -32.88
CA THR A 150 -11.78 4.13 -33.73
C THR A 150 -12.00 2.63 -33.74
N ALA A 151 -11.02 1.84 -33.29
CA ALA A 151 -11.17 0.41 -33.11
C ALA A 151 -10.23 -0.16 -32.04
N LEU A 152 -10.59 -1.34 -31.52
CA LEU A 152 -9.68 -2.16 -30.74
C LEU A 152 -8.49 -2.60 -31.60
N THR A 153 -7.28 -2.38 -31.10
CA THR A 153 -6.05 -2.68 -31.85
C THR A 153 -5.81 -4.18 -31.92
N GLN A 154 -5.81 -4.72 -33.14
CA GLN A 154 -5.42 -6.10 -33.42
C GLN A 154 -3.92 -6.16 -33.71
N GLN A 155 -3.19 -7.03 -33.02
CA GLN A 155 -1.76 -7.21 -33.26
C GLN A 155 -1.51 -8.11 -34.48
N THR A 156 -0.66 -7.66 -35.39
CA THR A 156 -0.27 -8.44 -36.56
C THR A 156 0.52 -9.69 -36.12
N LYS A 157 -0.03 -10.88 -36.38
CA LYS A 157 0.59 -12.15 -36.00
C LYS A 157 1.99 -12.29 -36.60
N GLY A 158 2.97 -12.64 -35.75
CA GLY A 158 4.35 -12.93 -36.17
C GLY A 158 5.20 -11.70 -36.50
N LYS A 159 4.71 -10.47 -36.27
CA LYS A 159 5.48 -9.23 -36.43
C LYS A 159 5.24 -8.29 -35.24
N ILE A 160 6.28 -7.58 -34.84
CA ILE A 160 6.16 -6.50 -33.85
C ILE A 160 6.06 -5.19 -34.62
N ILE A 161 4.87 -4.59 -34.61
CA ILE A 161 4.65 -3.25 -35.14
C ILE A 161 4.54 -2.33 -33.93
N GLU A 162 5.45 -1.36 -33.84
CA GLU A 162 5.60 -0.51 -32.65
C GLU A 162 4.32 0.29 -32.35
N GLU A 163 3.66 0.84 -33.37
CA GLU A 163 2.41 1.58 -33.19
C GLU A 163 1.26 0.69 -32.68
N GLU A 164 1.12 -0.52 -33.23
CA GLU A 164 0.13 -1.50 -32.74
C GLU A 164 0.41 -1.89 -31.28
N ALA A 165 1.68 -2.11 -30.93
CA ALA A 165 2.07 -2.44 -29.56
C ALA A 165 1.75 -1.29 -28.59
N LYS A 166 2.09 -0.06 -28.97
CA LYS A 166 1.80 1.14 -28.17
C LYS A 166 0.30 1.37 -27.99
N SER A 167 -0.45 1.27 -29.07
CA SER A 167 -1.90 1.43 -29.07
C SER A 167 -2.56 0.36 -28.20
N SER A 168 -2.23 -0.91 -28.41
CA SER A 168 -2.76 -2.03 -27.63
C SER A 168 -2.49 -1.86 -26.12
N LEU A 169 -1.29 -1.41 -25.74
CA LEU A 169 -0.98 -1.13 -24.33
C LEU A 169 -1.80 0.04 -23.77
N ALA A 170 -1.94 1.14 -24.51
CA ALA A 170 -2.74 2.28 -24.08
C ALA A 170 -4.22 1.89 -23.89
N GLN A 171 -4.78 1.11 -24.82
CA GLN A 171 -6.14 0.57 -24.73
C GLN A 171 -6.33 -0.34 -23.51
N LYS A 172 -5.36 -1.22 -23.22
CA LYS A 172 -5.37 -2.07 -22.03
C LYS A 172 -5.39 -1.24 -20.74
N VAL A 173 -4.48 -0.28 -20.61
CA VAL A 173 -4.39 0.58 -19.41
C VAL A 173 -5.66 1.42 -19.24
N LEU A 174 -6.24 1.91 -20.34
CA LEU A 174 -7.52 2.62 -20.30
C LEU A 174 -8.66 1.74 -19.78
N LYS A 175 -8.74 0.49 -20.26
CA LYS A 175 -9.74 -0.50 -19.83
C LYS A 175 -9.63 -0.80 -18.34
N GLU A 176 -8.40 -1.02 -17.85
CA GLU A 176 -8.13 -1.29 -16.43
C GLU A 176 -8.55 -0.10 -15.55
N PHE A 177 -8.17 1.12 -15.94
CA PHE A 177 -8.60 2.33 -15.24
C PHE A 177 -10.13 2.46 -15.22
N ALA A 178 -10.77 2.32 -16.39
CA ALA A 178 -12.22 2.46 -16.53
C ALA A 178 -12.98 1.45 -15.67
N PHE A 179 -12.52 0.20 -15.64
CA PHE A 179 -13.13 -0.83 -14.82
C PHE A 179 -12.90 -0.60 -13.33
N ASP A 180 -11.69 -0.23 -12.90
CA ASP A 180 -11.39 -0.09 -11.47
C ASP A 180 -12.02 1.18 -10.88
N MET A 181 -11.90 2.31 -11.59
CA MET A 181 -12.33 3.63 -11.14
C MET A 181 -13.74 4.02 -11.58
N GLY A 182 -14.35 3.28 -12.51
CA GLY A 182 -15.74 3.49 -12.90
C GLY A 182 -16.70 3.35 -11.71
N THR A 183 -17.72 4.19 -11.68
CA THR A 183 -18.91 3.98 -10.85
C THR A 183 -19.65 2.72 -11.31
N ASP A 184 -20.52 2.18 -10.46
CA ASP A 184 -21.30 0.99 -10.82
C ASP A 184 -22.18 1.23 -12.06
N ALA A 185 -22.64 2.47 -12.28
CA ALA A 185 -23.35 2.86 -13.49
C ALA A 185 -22.47 2.73 -14.75
N LEU A 186 -21.24 3.30 -14.72
CA LEU A 186 -20.29 3.16 -15.82
C LEU A 186 -19.91 1.70 -16.05
N LYS A 187 -19.68 0.92 -14.98
CA LYS A 187 -19.37 -0.51 -15.10
C LYS A 187 -20.51 -1.28 -15.77
N LYS A 188 -21.76 -1.00 -15.41
CA LYS A 188 -22.93 -1.60 -16.07
C LYS A 188 -23.05 -1.20 -17.55
N GLU A 189 -22.69 0.03 -17.90
CA GLU A 189 -22.77 0.53 -19.29
C GLU A 189 -21.71 -0.09 -20.21
N TYR A 190 -20.49 -0.32 -19.72
CA TYR A 190 -19.35 -0.70 -20.56
C TYR A 190 -18.77 -2.09 -20.31
N PHE A 191 -19.10 -2.74 -19.19
CA PHE A 191 -18.46 -3.98 -18.72
C PHE A 191 -19.45 -5.08 -18.32
N MET A 192 -20.72 -4.92 -18.69
CA MET A 192 -21.79 -5.89 -18.43
C MET A 192 -22.51 -6.22 -19.73
N ASN A 193 -22.61 -7.51 -20.05
CA ASN A 193 -23.44 -7.99 -21.14
C ASN A 193 -24.75 -8.54 -20.57
N ASP A 194 -25.81 -7.73 -20.51
CA ASP A 194 -27.11 -8.19 -20.01
C ASP A 194 -28.01 -8.73 -21.13
N TRP A 195 -27.58 -9.83 -21.76
CA TRP A 195 -28.36 -10.53 -22.78
C TRP A 195 -29.79 -10.87 -22.29
N SER A 196 -29.91 -11.19 -21.01
CA SER A 196 -31.18 -11.60 -20.39
C SER A 196 -32.15 -10.43 -20.09
N GLY A 197 -31.67 -9.18 -20.12
CA GLY A 197 -32.43 -8.00 -19.67
C GLY A 197 -32.80 -8.00 -18.18
N THR A 198 -32.20 -8.89 -17.37
CA THR A 198 -32.54 -9.05 -15.95
C THR A 198 -31.65 -8.24 -15.01
N GLY A 199 -30.59 -7.62 -15.53
CA GLY A 199 -29.58 -6.88 -14.79
C GLY A 199 -28.66 -7.75 -13.92
N LYS A 200 -28.67 -9.07 -14.12
CA LYS A 200 -27.95 -10.05 -13.28
C LYS A 200 -26.64 -10.56 -13.88
N SER A 201 -26.20 -10.02 -15.01
CA SER A 201 -24.94 -10.41 -15.62
C SER A 201 -23.74 -9.99 -14.79
N ALA A 202 -22.69 -10.81 -14.82
CA ALA A 202 -21.45 -10.53 -14.12
C ALA A 202 -20.72 -9.33 -14.74
N LEU A 203 -20.15 -8.48 -13.89
CA LEU A 203 -19.17 -7.47 -14.31
C LEU A 203 -17.83 -8.17 -14.52
N VAL A 204 -17.28 -8.04 -15.73
CA VAL A 204 -15.95 -8.56 -16.08
C VAL A 204 -15.11 -7.44 -16.67
N ARG A 205 -13.78 -7.55 -16.58
CA ARG A 205 -12.86 -6.51 -17.08
C ARG A 205 -12.66 -6.60 -18.60
N GLU A 206 -13.74 -6.80 -19.33
CA GLU A 206 -13.77 -6.85 -20.79
C GLU A 206 -14.85 -5.89 -21.30
N TRP A 207 -14.54 -5.17 -22.39
CA TRP A 207 -15.49 -4.26 -23.00
C TRP A 207 -16.73 -5.04 -23.43
N GLY A 208 -17.93 -4.49 -23.22
CA GLY A 208 -19.18 -5.21 -23.50
C GLY A 208 -19.55 -6.27 -22.47
N GLY A 209 -18.62 -6.73 -21.63
CA GLY A 209 -18.88 -7.69 -20.56
C GLY A 209 -18.74 -9.16 -20.99
N HIS A 210 -19.28 -10.06 -20.17
CA HIS A 210 -19.07 -11.50 -20.38
C HIS A 210 -19.70 -11.97 -21.70
N GLN A 211 -18.92 -12.68 -22.53
CA GLN A 211 -19.37 -13.22 -23.82
C GLN A 211 -19.89 -12.16 -24.81
N ALA A 212 -19.40 -10.91 -24.72
CA ALA A 212 -19.61 -9.94 -25.77
C ALA A 212 -18.97 -10.43 -27.08
N ASP A 213 -19.60 -10.11 -28.22
CA ASP A 213 -19.00 -10.34 -29.54
C ASP A 213 -18.08 -9.18 -29.94
N ASP A 214 -17.21 -9.40 -30.94
CA ASP A 214 -16.21 -8.42 -31.40
C ASP A 214 -16.85 -7.06 -31.77
N PHE A 215 -18.09 -7.05 -32.28
CA PHE A 215 -18.81 -5.83 -32.63
C PHE A 215 -19.21 -5.04 -31.38
N THR A 216 -19.77 -5.73 -30.39
CA THR A 216 -20.17 -5.13 -29.11
C THR A 216 -18.96 -4.65 -28.33
N GLU A 217 -17.88 -5.44 -28.27
CA GLU A 217 -16.64 -5.02 -27.62
C GLU A 217 -16.09 -3.73 -28.25
N ASN A 218 -16.05 -3.67 -29.58
CA ASN A 218 -15.56 -2.50 -30.31
C ASN A 218 -16.48 -1.29 -30.14
N GLU A 219 -17.80 -1.46 -30.21
CA GLU A 219 -18.78 -0.38 -30.00
C GLU A 219 -18.61 0.25 -28.60
N ARG A 220 -18.48 -0.58 -27.56
CA ARG A 220 -18.29 -0.12 -26.18
C ARG A 220 -16.96 0.58 -25.99
N TYR A 221 -15.90 0.06 -26.57
CA TYR A 221 -14.59 0.69 -26.56
C TYR A 221 -14.62 2.09 -27.21
N VAL A 222 -15.13 2.19 -28.44
CA VAL A 222 -15.18 3.45 -29.19
C VAL A 222 -16.05 4.48 -28.46
N SER A 223 -17.25 4.07 -28.03
CA SER A 223 -18.15 4.94 -27.26
C SER A 223 -17.50 5.46 -25.97
N PHE A 224 -16.77 4.60 -25.25
CA PHE A 224 -16.05 5.01 -24.06
C PHE A 224 -14.95 6.04 -24.38
N VAL A 225 -14.16 5.76 -25.43
CA VAL A 225 -13.06 6.63 -25.86
C VAL A 225 -13.57 8.02 -26.23
N GLU A 226 -14.61 8.10 -27.06
CA GLU A 226 -15.21 9.36 -27.48
C GLU A 226 -15.71 10.20 -26.29
N LYS A 227 -16.30 9.55 -25.28
CA LYS A 227 -16.94 10.22 -24.15
C LYS A 227 -15.97 10.61 -23.04
N TYR A 228 -14.94 9.78 -22.79
CA TYR A 228 -14.17 9.88 -21.54
C TYR A 228 -12.65 9.99 -21.72
N LEU A 229 -12.07 9.61 -22.85
CA LEU A 229 -10.60 9.54 -22.97
C LEU A 229 -9.94 10.89 -22.63
N ASP A 230 -10.38 11.97 -23.26
CA ASP A 230 -9.76 13.29 -23.09
C ASP A 230 -9.91 13.82 -21.65
N ILE A 231 -11.01 13.47 -20.96
CA ILE A 231 -11.23 13.78 -19.55
C ILE A 231 -10.19 13.07 -18.69
N ILE A 232 -9.96 11.78 -18.93
CA ILE A 232 -8.99 10.96 -18.20
C ILE A 232 -7.56 11.44 -18.46
N LEU A 233 -7.22 11.73 -19.72
CA LEU A 233 -5.90 12.25 -20.11
C LEU A 233 -5.61 13.64 -19.52
N LYS A 234 -6.65 14.44 -19.28
CA LYS A 234 -6.51 15.70 -18.54
C LYS A 234 -6.35 15.46 -17.05
N TRP A 235 -7.09 14.50 -16.48
CA TRP A 235 -7.00 14.15 -15.07
C TRP A 235 -5.62 13.61 -14.69
N SER A 236 -5.04 12.74 -15.52
CA SER A 236 -3.70 12.16 -15.25
C SER A 236 -2.58 13.20 -15.18
N LYS A 237 -2.83 14.44 -15.64
CA LYS A 237 -1.86 15.54 -15.57
C LYS A 237 -1.99 16.38 -14.30
N SER A 238 -2.97 16.15 -13.44
CA SER A 238 -3.26 17.09 -12.33
C SER A 238 -2.37 16.92 -11.11
N PHE A 239 -1.87 15.71 -10.81
CA PHE A 239 -1.10 15.42 -9.59
C PHE A 239 0.23 14.69 -9.79
N PHE A 240 0.63 14.41 -11.03
CA PHE A 240 1.96 13.84 -11.33
C PHE A 240 2.53 14.51 -12.59
N SER A 241 2.43 15.85 -12.63
CA SER A 241 2.40 16.62 -13.89
C SER A 241 3.73 16.66 -14.64
N ASP A 242 4.86 16.56 -13.93
CA ASP A 242 6.22 16.60 -14.47
C ASP A 242 6.96 15.27 -14.34
N GLY A 243 6.25 14.19 -14.01
CA GLY A 243 6.87 12.90 -13.74
C GLY A 243 7.49 12.80 -12.34
N THR A 244 7.21 13.77 -11.46
CA THR A 244 7.66 13.76 -10.06
C THR A 244 6.50 13.96 -9.09
N GLU A 245 6.66 13.46 -7.87
CA GLU A 245 5.72 13.70 -6.77
C GLU A 245 6.42 13.48 -5.42
N ASP A 246 6.00 14.26 -4.43
CA ASP A 246 6.47 14.17 -3.05
C ASP A 246 5.58 13.21 -2.26
N PHE A 247 6.21 12.27 -1.56
CA PHE A 247 5.50 11.27 -0.77
C PHE A 247 5.97 11.29 0.68
N GLN A 248 5.05 10.91 1.58
CA GLN A 248 5.49 10.31 2.84
C GLN A 248 5.65 8.81 2.63
N LEU A 249 6.90 8.37 2.47
CA LEU A 249 7.23 6.95 2.38
C LEU A 249 7.35 6.36 3.78
N VAL A 250 6.62 5.28 4.03
CA VAL A 250 6.55 4.62 5.33
C VAL A 250 7.00 3.18 5.20
N HIS A 251 7.82 2.72 6.12
CA HIS A 251 8.25 1.33 6.20
C HIS A 251 7.96 0.74 7.56
N ALA A 252 7.39 -0.46 7.57
CA ALA A 252 7.38 -1.28 8.77
C ALA A 252 8.81 -1.78 9.04
N ILE A 253 9.33 -1.51 10.23
CA ILE A 253 10.71 -1.85 10.61
C ILE A 253 10.74 -2.78 11.83
N LYS A 254 11.93 -3.28 12.14
CA LYS A 254 12.21 -4.03 13.37
C LYS A 254 13.56 -3.62 13.93
N PHE A 255 13.69 -3.67 15.25
CA PHE A 255 15.00 -3.62 15.89
C PHE A 255 15.85 -4.83 15.50
N GLN A 256 17.13 -4.60 15.26
CA GLN A 256 18.13 -5.59 14.91
C GLN A 256 18.75 -6.14 16.20
N GLY A 257 18.07 -7.09 16.82
CA GLY A 257 18.51 -7.73 18.06
C GLY A 257 18.05 -7.01 19.33
N GLN A 258 18.84 -7.15 20.40
CA GLN A 258 18.55 -6.60 21.72
C GLN A 258 19.03 -5.15 21.85
N TYR A 259 18.60 -4.49 22.93
CA TYR A 259 19.08 -3.16 23.29
C TYR A 259 20.58 -3.19 23.60
N ASP A 260 21.33 -2.27 22.98
CA ASP A 260 22.75 -2.10 23.19
C ASP A 260 22.97 -1.08 24.32
N PHE A 261 23.30 -1.58 25.51
CA PHE A 261 23.50 -0.74 26.69
C PHE A 261 24.73 0.16 26.59
N ASP A 262 25.78 -0.29 25.89
CA ASP A 262 27.02 0.46 25.75
C ASP A 262 26.84 1.63 24.78
N LYS A 263 26.07 1.42 23.70
CA LYS A 263 25.74 2.47 22.72
C LYS A 263 24.49 3.27 23.09
N GLY A 264 23.66 2.77 24.00
CA GLY A 264 22.47 3.44 24.52
C GLY A 264 21.32 3.47 23.52
N GLY A 265 21.00 2.35 22.88
CA GLY A 265 19.93 2.31 21.88
C GLY A 265 19.70 0.96 21.21
N PHE A 266 18.87 0.98 20.16
CA PHE A 266 18.66 -0.17 19.28
C PHE A 266 19.34 0.04 17.94
N TRP A 267 19.82 -1.03 17.34
CA TRP A 267 20.21 -1.01 15.93
C TRP A 267 18.95 -1.15 15.07
N ILE A 268 18.79 -0.30 14.05
CA ILE A 268 17.71 -0.40 13.06
C ILE A 268 18.29 -0.43 11.66
N ARG A 269 17.65 -1.15 10.75
CA ARG A 269 18.04 -1.17 9.34
C ARG A 269 17.28 -0.11 8.57
N LEU A 270 17.99 0.77 7.87
CA LEU A 270 17.34 1.73 6.96
C LEU A 270 16.84 1.00 5.70
N PRO A 271 15.57 1.16 5.31
CA PRO A 271 14.90 0.34 4.31
C PRO A 271 15.12 0.86 2.87
N ILE A 272 16.38 1.10 2.50
CA ILE A 272 16.74 1.77 1.24
C ILE A 272 17.07 0.79 0.12
N LYS A 273 17.63 -0.39 0.46
CA LYS A 273 17.92 -1.47 -0.51
C LYS A 273 16.77 -2.48 -0.67
N ARG A 274 15.65 -2.28 0.03
CA ARG A 274 14.53 -3.23 0.05
C ARG A 274 13.27 -2.55 -0.44
N PRO A 275 12.58 -3.10 -1.46
CA PRO A 275 11.24 -2.65 -1.76
C PRO A 275 10.37 -2.79 -0.49
N PRO A 276 9.48 -1.83 -0.19
CA PRO A 276 8.61 -1.92 0.96
C PRO A 276 7.79 -3.21 0.89
N LEU A 277 7.86 -4.03 1.93
CA LEU A 277 6.96 -5.18 2.07
C LEU A 277 5.56 -4.62 2.39
N GLY A 278 4.55 -4.90 1.56
CA GLY A 278 3.17 -4.74 1.99
C GLY A 278 2.10 -4.32 0.99
N VAL A 279 2.40 -3.85 -0.22
CA VAL A 279 1.42 -3.73 -1.33
C VAL A 279 2.17 -3.73 -2.66
N SER A 280 1.69 -4.48 -3.65
CA SER A 280 2.28 -4.66 -4.99
C SER A 280 2.17 -3.43 -5.91
N SER A 281 2.22 -2.21 -5.38
CA SER A 281 1.97 -0.96 -6.11
C SER A 281 3.11 0.05 -5.95
N VAL A 282 4.34 -0.43 -5.80
CA VAL A 282 5.52 0.42 -5.52
C VAL A 282 6.42 0.61 -6.75
N GLU A 283 5.85 0.70 -7.95
CA GLU A 283 6.64 1.04 -9.14
C GLU A 283 7.39 2.37 -8.95
N TYR A 284 6.89 3.28 -8.08
CA TYR A 284 7.43 4.62 -7.83
C TYR A 284 8.73 4.71 -7.01
N PHE A 285 9.14 3.65 -6.32
CA PHE A 285 10.35 3.65 -5.48
C PHE A 285 11.30 2.53 -5.90
N GLY A 286 11.65 2.51 -7.20
CA GLY A 286 12.49 1.48 -7.80
C GLY A 286 13.95 1.55 -7.37
N GLU A 287 14.62 2.65 -7.67
CA GLU A 287 16.03 2.87 -7.33
C GLU A 287 16.21 4.09 -6.43
N PHE A 288 16.92 3.92 -5.31
CA PHE A 288 17.30 5.06 -4.48
C PHE A 288 18.50 5.78 -5.10
N LEU A 289 18.28 6.99 -5.62
CA LEU A 289 19.29 7.80 -6.28
C LEU A 289 19.33 9.20 -5.65
N PRO A 290 20.06 9.37 -4.53
CA PRO A 290 20.07 10.62 -3.81
C PRO A 290 20.74 11.74 -4.61
N ASN A 291 20.24 12.96 -4.43
CA ASN A 291 20.81 14.19 -4.99
C ASN A 291 21.16 15.21 -3.89
N THR A 292 21.03 14.84 -2.63
CA THR A 292 21.31 15.67 -1.46
C THR A 292 22.61 15.24 -0.78
N PRO A 293 23.33 16.14 -0.09
CA PRO A 293 24.59 15.79 0.59
C PRO A 293 24.44 14.64 1.59
N TYR A 294 23.39 14.67 2.41
CA TYR A 294 23.11 13.65 3.41
C TYR A 294 22.69 12.31 2.80
N GLY A 295 21.88 12.33 1.72
CA GLY A 295 21.51 11.14 0.98
C GLY A 295 22.73 10.50 0.31
N GLN A 296 23.60 11.30 -0.30
CA GLN A 296 24.83 10.82 -0.95
C GLN A 296 25.82 10.26 0.08
N GLN A 297 25.96 10.90 1.24
CA GLN A 297 26.82 10.41 2.32
C GLN A 297 26.38 9.02 2.79
N PHE A 298 25.07 8.83 2.98
CA PHE A 298 24.51 7.52 3.31
C PHE A 298 24.73 6.49 2.20
N TYR A 299 24.39 6.85 0.96
CA TYR A 299 24.49 5.96 -0.20
C TYR A 299 25.94 5.49 -0.43
N ASN A 300 26.90 6.41 -0.45
CA ASN A 300 28.31 6.07 -0.60
C ASN A 300 28.79 5.10 0.49
N LYS A 301 28.38 5.32 1.75
CA LYS A 301 28.76 4.42 2.85
C LYS A 301 28.15 3.03 2.74
N THR A 302 26.94 2.90 2.20
CA THR A 302 26.20 1.63 2.16
C THR A 302 26.36 0.86 0.85
N GLU A 303 26.74 1.52 -0.24
CA GLU A 303 27.04 0.90 -1.54
C GLU A 303 28.51 0.53 -1.72
N GLN A 304 29.45 1.25 -1.10
CA GLN A 304 30.88 0.97 -1.28
C GLN A 304 31.39 -0.18 -0.39
N VAL A 305 30.60 -0.61 0.61
CA VAL A 305 31.05 -1.54 1.64
C VAL A 305 29.96 -2.58 1.90
N ASP A 306 30.10 -3.76 1.31
CA ASP A 306 29.09 -4.84 1.30
C ASP A 306 28.63 -5.29 2.70
N TYR A 307 29.46 -5.14 3.74
CA TYR A 307 29.10 -5.53 5.10
C TYR A 307 28.32 -4.47 5.87
N ILE A 308 28.28 -3.21 5.41
CA ILE A 308 27.45 -2.16 6.02
C ILE A 308 26.02 -2.37 5.53
N ASN A 309 25.30 -3.25 6.23
CA ASN A 309 23.90 -3.61 5.98
C ASN A 309 22.90 -2.45 6.17
N GLY A 310 23.36 -1.20 6.28
CA GLY A 310 22.54 -0.03 6.58
C GLY A 310 21.98 -0.03 8.00
N ASP A 311 22.61 -0.76 8.93
CA ASP A 311 22.24 -0.80 10.33
C ASP A 311 22.80 0.44 11.06
N VAL A 312 21.90 1.28 11.57
CA VAL A 312 22.22 2.54 12.24
C VAL A 312 21.67 2.57 13.66
N LEU A 313 22.33 3.29 14.55
CA LEU A 313 21.93 3.39 15.96
C LEU A 313 20.74 4.34 16.11
N PHE A 314 19.66 3.81 16.67
CA PHE A 314 18.53 4.58 17.18
C PHE A 314 18.65 4.71 18.69
N LYS A 315 19.00 5.91 19.16
CA LYS A 315 19.19 6.19 20.58
C LYS A 315 17.86 6.26 21.32
N MET A 316 17.80 5.59 22.47
CA MET A 316 16.62 5.54 23.35
C MET A 316 17.09 5.26 24.77
N SER A 317 16.47 5.82 25.81
CA SER A 317 16.84 5.48 27.18
C SER A 317 16.38 4.06 27.56
N PRO A 318 17.06 3.38 28.50
CA PRO A 318 16.68 2.03 28.93
C PRO A 318 15.22 1.91 29.38
N ASP A 319 14.71 2.86 30.17
CA ASP A 319 13.33 2.82 30.68
C ASP A 319 12.29 2.89 29.55
N LYS A 320 12.57 3.70 28.52
CA LYS A 320 11.71 3.79 27.32
C LYS A 320 11.80 2.51 26.49
N ALA A 321 13.00 1.94 26.35
CA ALA A 321 13.24 0.71 25.63
C ALA A 321 12.51 -0.48 26.27
N GLU A 322 12.56 -0.61 27.60
CA GLU A 322 11.85 -1.63 28.36
C GLU A 322 10.33 -1.50 28.19
N SER A 323 9.80 -0.28 28.31
CA SER A 323 8.38 0.00 28.10
C SER A 323 7.92 -0.40 26.70
N LEU A 324 8.71 -0.06 25.68
CA LEU A 324 8.41 -0.34 24.28
C LEU A 324 8.46 -1.84 23.95
N ILE A 325 9.47 -2.58 24.44
CA ILE A 325 9.59 -4.02 24.19
C ILE A 325 8.46 -4.82 24.86
N ASN A 326 8.04 -4.39 26.05
CA ASN A 326 7.01 -5.10 26.81
C ASN A 326 5.58 -4.84 26.28
N ASP A 327 5.39 -3.80 25.46
CA ASP A 327 4.12 -3.51 24.82
C ASP A 327 3.90 -4.38 23.57
N LYS A 328 2.94 -5.31 23.67
CA LYS A 328 2.59 -6.25 22.60
C LYS A 328 1.83 -5.60 21.43
N THR A 329 1.38 -4.35 21.60
CA THR A 329 0.64 -3.59 20.58
C THR A 329 1.58 -2.77 19.69
N VAL A 330 2.89 -2.76 19.96
CA VAL A 330 3.85 -1.98 19.19
C VAL A 330 3.98 -2.52 17.76
N LEU A 331 3.84 -1.60 16.82
CA LEU A 331 4.15 -1.80 15.41
C LEU A 331 5.07 -0.67 14.94
N LEU A 332 6.37 -0.97 14.86
CA LEU A 332 7.36 0.04 14.50
C LEU A 332 7.21 0.47 13.04
N GLN A 333 7.04 1.77 12.83
CA GLN A 333 6.99 2.42 11.53
C GLN A 333 8.09 3.46 11.43
N MET A 334 8.77 3.52 10.29
CA MET A 334 9.69 4.59 9.93
C MET A 334 9.06 5.41 8.82
N THR A 335 9.09 6.73 8.94
CA THR A 335 8.57 7.64 7.92
C THR A 335 9.70 8.50 7.36
N MET A 336 9.63 8.75 6.05
CA MET A 336 10.64 9.46 5.29
C MET A 336 9.94 10.36 4.28
N LYS A 337 10.31 11.64 4.21
CA LYS A 337 9.84 12.52 3.14
C LYS A 337 10.71 12.32 1.91
N VAL A 338 10.12 11.88 0.81
CA VAL A 338 10.84 11.53 -0.43
C VAL A 338 10.22 12.19 -1.65
N ARG A 339 11.01 12.33 -2.71
CA ARG A 339 10.53 12.65 -4.06
C ARG A 339 10.77 11.47 -4.96
N SER A 340 9.72 10.98 -5.61
CA SER A 340 9.84 10.03 -6.73
C SER A 340 10.04 10.80 -8.04
N VAL A 341 10.81 10.21 -8.95
CA VAL A 341 11.13 10.78 -10.26
C VAL A 341 11.08 9.67 -11.32
N PHE A 342 10.19 9.82 -12.28
CA PHE A 342 10.10 8.95 -13.46
C PHE A 342 11.36 9.09 -14.33
N LYS A 343 11.97 7.95 -14.69
CA LYS A 343 13.18 7.88 -15.51
C LYS A 343 12.96 7.39 -16.94
N GLY A 344 11.81 6.80 -17.21
CA GLY A 344 11.49 6.20 -18.51
C GLY A 344 10.96 4.79 -18.35
N PHE A 345 10.89 4.05 -19.46
CA PHE A 345 10.51 2.65 -19.45
C PHE A 345 11.74 1.77 -19.61
N ASP A 346 11.70 0.57 -19.03
CA ASP A 346 12.66 -0.47 -19.37
C ASP A 346 12.52 -0.82 -20.86
N ILE A 347 13.61 -0.62 -21.61
CA ILE A 347 13.69 -0.88 -23.05
C ILE A 347 14.13 -2.31 -23.36
N ALA A 348 14.54 -3.09 -22.35
CA ALA A 348 15.03 -4.46 -22.53
C ALA A 348 13.92 -5.42 -23.01
N ASN A 349 12.65 -5.10 -22.74
CA ASN A 349 11.52 -5.88 -23.23
C ASN A 349 10.38 -4.95 -23.72
N PRO A 350 10.17 -4.81 -25.05
CA PRO A 350 9.13 -3.94 -25.60
C PRO A 350 7.69 -4.42 -25.31
N PHE A 351 7.51 -5.60 -24.72
CA PHE A 351 6.20 -6.09 -24.27
C PHE A 351 5.94 -5.86 -22.80
N VAL A 352 6.99 -5.53 -22.03
CA VAL A 352 6.92 -5.28 -20.60
C VAL A 352 7.42 -3.85 -20.38
N TYR A 353 6.55 -2.89 -20.73
CA TYR A 353 6.76 -1.47 -20.41
C TYR A 353 6.66 -1.26 -18.90
N SER A 354 7.69 -1.67 -18.18
CA SER A 354 7.87 -1.38 -16.77
C SER A 354 8.43 0.02 -16.64
N ALA A 355 7.64 0.90 -16.05
CA ALA A 355 8.09 2.26 -15.74
C ALA A 355 9.19 2.20 -14.67
N ASN A 356 10.31 2.84 -14.94
CA ASN A 356 11.41 2.99 -14.01
C ASN A 356 11.26 4.32 -13.27
N TYR A 357 11.28 4.24 -11.94
CA TYR A 357 11.29 5.39 -11.06
C TYR A 357 12.47 5.33 -10.11
N THR A 358 13.09 6.48 -9.92
CA THR A 358 14.06 6.70 -8.84
C THR A 358 13.43 7.51 -7.73
N TYR A 359 14.03 7.51 -6.55
CA TYR A 359 13.63 8.40 -5.47
C TYR A 359 14.81 8.89 -4.63
N HIS A 360 14.61 10.02 -3.96
CA HIS A 360 15.58 10.61 -3.03
C HIS A 360 14.89 11.24 -1.83
N PHE A 361 15.63 11.42 -0.74
CA PHE A 361 15.16 12.12 0.45
C PHE A 361 15.03 13.62 0.21
N LEU A 362 13.96 14.19 0.76
CA LEU A 362 13.75 15.64 0.83
C LEU A 362 14.10 16.22 2.21
N ASP A 363 14.20 15.36 3.24
CA ASP A 363 14.52 15.73 4.61
C ASP A 363 15.60 14.78 5.16
N PRO A 364 16.63 15.28 5.87
CA PRO A 364 17.57 14.42 6.58
C PRO A 364 16.97 13.69 7.78
N ILE A 365 15.81 14.10 8.29
CA ILE A 365 15.19 13.50 9.47
C ILE A 365 14.23 12.38 9.08
N LEU A 366 14.49 11.19 9.61
CA LEU A 366 13.59 10.04 9.56
C LEU A 366 12.87 9.93 10.90
N GLU A 367 11.56 9.79 10.90
CA GLU A 367 10.78 9.70 12.14
C GLU A 367 10.32 8.28 12.42
N LEU A 368 10.41 7.86 13.68
CA LEU A 368 9.97 6.54 14.12
C LEU A 368 8.71 6.65 14.97
N PHE A 369 7.76 5.75 14.70
CA PHE A 369 6.48 5.63 15.40
C PHE A 369 6.28 4.21 15.91
N SER A 370 5.45 4.06 16.95
CA SER A 370 5.13 2.77 17.57
C SER A 370 3.79 2.18 17.13
N ASP A 371 3.09 2.85 16.21
CA ASP A 371 1.75 2.50 15.74
C ASP A 371 1.59 2.70 14.22
N ALA A 372 0.64 1.98 13.61
CA ALA A 372 0.35 2.06 12.18
C ALA A 372 -0.23 3.43 11.75
N GLN A 373 -0.90 4.14 12.66
CA GLN A 373 -1.56 5.42 12.41
C GLN A 373 -0.58 6.61 12.45
N LEU A 374 0.67 6.36 12.85
CA LEU A 374 1.73 7.38 12.97
C LEU A 374 1.37 8.48 14.00
N THR A 375 0.71 8.10 15.09
CA THR A 375 0.28 9.02 16.15
C THR A 375 1.23 9.03 17.35
N LYS A 376 1.95 7.94 17.58
CA LYS A 376 2.85 7.74 18.74
C LYS A 376 4.31 7.77 18.31
N LYS A 377 4.84 8.96 18.06
CA LYS A 377 6.25 9.18 17.74
C LYS A 377 7.15 8.76 18.90
N ILE A 378 8.15 7.93 18.62
CA ILE A 378 9.10 7.41 19.62
C ILE A 378 10.51 7.99 19.48
N GLY A 379 10.83 8.60 18.34
CA GLY A 379 12.10 9.28 18.13
C GLY A 379 12.39 9.58 16.66
N GLU A 380 13.63 9.95 16.40
CA GLU A 380 14.11 10.38 15.08
C GLU A 380 15.52 9.83 14.79
N VAL A 381 15.86 9.75 13.51
CA VAL A 381 17.21 9.48 13.01
C VAL A 381 17.60 10.61 12.06
N ASP A 382 18.71 11.29 12.36
CA ASP A 382 19.28 12.34 11.51
C ASP A 382 20.33 11.74 10.58
N LEU A 383 20.05 11.76 9.27
CA LEU A 383 20.94 11.23 8.22
C LEU A 383 22.32 11.93 8.19
N ASN A 384 22.44 13.15 8.72
CA ASN A 384 23.73 13.83 8.84
C ASN A 384 24.61 13.28 9.97
N LYS A 385 24.03 12.55 10.92
CA LYS A 385 24.66 12.13 12.19
C LYS A 385 24.50 10.64 12.46
N LEU A 386 24.56 9.84 11.39
CA LEU A 386 24.42 8.40 11.50
C LEU A 386 25.62 7.77 12.20
N VAL A 387 25.31 6.96 13.21
CA VAL A 387 26.25 6.02 13.83
C VAL A 387 25.96 4.65 13.25
N TYR A 388 26.92 4.08 12.52
CA TYR A 388 26.79 2.78 11.87
C TYR A 388 27.24 1.66 12.81
N LYS A 389 26.63 0.49 12.65
CA LYS A 389 27.11 -0.71 13.32
C LYS A 389 28.43 -1.15 12.71
N GLU A 390 29.47 -1.29 13.54
CA GLU A 390 30.74 -1.84 13.09
C GLU A 390 30.60 -3.35 12.80
N PRO A 391 31.28 -3.88 11.77
CA PRO A 391 31.37 -5.32 11.57
C PRO A 391 32.12 -5.93 12.76
N ASN A 392 31.58 -7.04 13.29
CA ASN A 392 32.27 -7.84 14.29
C ASN A 392 33.44 -8.62 13.69
#